data_AF-A0A523N4T3-F1
#
_entry.id   AF-A0A523N4T3-F1
#
_cell.length_a   1.000
_cell.length_b   1.000
_cell.length_c   1.000
_cell.angle_alpha   90.00
_cell.angle_beta   90.00
_cell.angle_gamma   90.00
#
_symmetry.space_group_name_H-M   'P 1'
#
loop_
_entity.id
_entity.type
_entity.pdbx_description
1 polymer ?
#
loop_
_entity_poly.entity_id
_entity_poly.type
_entity_poly.pdbx_seq_one_letter_code
_entity_poly.pdbx_strand_id
1 'polypeptide(L)'
;MKIFLSLWVLAILVLCPNSYAGKDTLGHVAFFFTDPVKTDADFEVQNDFNYYYRQLAPWLKQNGFSHSYHTSTPITFNLDKGKSIVIGKDQLQNDLGMIFCKMDGTYKISYGVGTDIDTIMAIKEFFDFK
;
A
#
# COMPACT_ATOMS: atom_id res chain seq x y z
N MET A 1 -46.52 19.77 37.35
CA MET A 1 -45.68 19.12 36.32
C MET A 1 -44.37 19.89 36.27
N LYS A 2 -43.28 19.32 36.81
CA LYS A 2 -42.04 20.03 37.11
C LYS A 2 -41.16 20.12 35.85
N ILE A 3 -40.70 21.34 35.59
CA ILE A 3 -39.62 21.70 34.66
C ILE A 3 -38.32 21.07 35.16
N PHE A 4 -37.59 20.37 34.29
CA PHE A 4 -36.13 20.36 34.33
C PHE A 4 -35.58 20.13 32.91
N LEU A 5 -35.13 21.25 32.36
CA LEU A 5 -34.30 21.37 31.17
C LEU A 5 -32.85 21.22 31.67
N SER A 6 -32.15 20.15 31.29
CA SER A 6 -30.70 20.04 31.53
C SER A 6 -30.01 19.76 30.19
N LEU A 7 -29.52 20.87 29.64
CA LEU A 7 -28.65 20.95 28.47
C LEU A 7 -27.37 20.12 28.65
N TRP A 8 -27.08 19.33 27.61
CA TRP A 8 -25.79 19.20 26.92
C TRP A 8 -24.51 19.28 27.75
N VAL A 9 -23.94 18.11 28.04
CA VAL A 9 -22.50 17.98 28.31
C VAL A 9 -21.79 18.10 26.96
N LEU A 10 -21.35 19.31 26.64
CA LEU A 10 -20.42 19.60 25.56
C LEU A 10 -19.01 19.21 26.03
N ALA A 11 -18.63 17.94 25.85
CA ALA A 11 -17.25 17.51 26.02
C ALA A 11 -16.46 17.77 24.72
N ILE A 12 -15.97 19.00 24.59
CA ILE A 12 -14.82 19.33 23.74
C ILE A 12 -13.59 18.78 24.45
N LEU A 13 -12.89 17.84 23.82
CA LEU A 13 -11.45 17.50 23.95
C LEU A 13 -11.27 16.01 23.67
N VAL A 14 -10.90 15.66 22.43
CA VAL A 14 -9.58 15.10 22.08
C VAL A 14 -9.49 15.19 20.54
N LEU A 15 -9.25 16.40 20.04
CA LEU A 15 -8.50 16.53 18.79
C LEU A 15 -7.04 16.27 19.18
N CYS A 16 -6.65 15.00 19.21
CA CYS A 16 -5.30 14.66 18.77
C CYS A 16 -5.40 14.56 17.26
N PRO A 17 -5.14 15.63 16.48
CA PRO A 17 -4.59 15.34 15.19
C PRO A 17 -3.24 14.70 15.51
N ASN A 18 -3.18 13.37 15.38
CA ASN A 18 -1.93 12.73 14.97
C ASN A 18 -1.63 13.28 13.58
N SER A 19 -1.27 14.55 13.50
CA SER A 19 -0.55 15.12 12.38
C SER A 19 0.84 14.50 12.48
N TYR A 20 0.95 13.24 12.07
CA TYR A 20 2.07 12.86 11.25
C TYR A 20 2.01 13.84 10.07
N ALA A 21 2.68 14.99 10.23
CA ALA A 21 3.05 15.82 9.12
C ALA A 21 3.86 14.90 8.21
N GLY A 22 3.20 14.40 7.17
CA GLY A 22 3.72 13.37 6.29
C GLY A 22 5.09 13.82 5.82
N LYS A 23 6.12 13.01 6.07
CA LYS A 23 7.28 13.06 5.20
C LYS A 23 6.73 12.92 3.78
N ASP A 24 7.10 13.84 2.90
CA ASP A 24 6.77 13.73 1.47
C ASP A 24 7.13 12.31 1.03
N THR A 25 6.12 11.53 0.61
CA THR A 25 6.40 10.17 0.15
C THR A 25 7.19 10.23 -1.15
N LEU A 26 8.20 9.37 -1.28
CA LEU A 26 8.99 9.25 -2.50
C LEU A 26 8.23 8.53 -3.62
N GLY A 27 7.23 7.74 -3.23
CA GLY A 27 6.42 6.94 -4.13
C GLY A 27 5.55 5.95 -3.38
N HIS A 28 4.94 5.06 -4.16
CA HIS A 28 4.12 3.95 -3.68
C HIS A 28 4.64 2.61 -4.22
N VAL A 29 4.68 1.61 -3.35
CA VAL A 29 4.98 0.21 -3.71
C VAL A 29 3.76 -0.65 -3.38
N ALA A 30 3.03 -1.08 -4.41
CA ALA A 30 1.88 -1.96 -4.24
C ALA A 30 2.25 -3.41 -4.57
N PHE A 31 2.04 -4.31 -3.63
CA PHE A 31 2.16 -5.76 -3.83
C PHE A 31 0.81 -6.31 -4.29
N PHE A 32 0.81 -7.27 -5.22
CA PHE A 32 -0.41 -7.88 -5.69
C PHE A 32 -0.31 -9.40 -5.89
N PHE A 33 -1.35 -10.10 -5.46
CA PHE A 33 -1.63 -11.50 -5.73
C PHE A 33 -3.12 -11.63 -6.10
N THR A 34 -3.46 -11.54 -7.37
CA THR A 34 -4.85 -11.41 -7.86
C THR A 34 -5.48 -12.73 -8.31
N ASP A 35 -4.74 -13.84 -8.26
CA ASP A 35 -5.31 -15.15 -8.57
C ASP A 35 -6.25 -15.56 -7.44
N PRO A 36 -7.51 -15.93 -7.72
CA PRO A 36 -8.36 -16.59 -6.74
C PRO A 36 -7.69 -17.85 -6.19
N VAL A 37 -7.49 -17.90 -4.88
CA VAL A 37 -7.03 -19.09 -4.14
C VAL A 37 -8.01 -20.24 -4.35
N LYS A 38 -7.60 -21.29 -5.08
CA LYS A 38 -8.43 -22.47 -5.37
C LYS A 38 -7.84 -23.77 -4.85
N THR A 39 -6.53 -23.78 -4.59
CA THR A 39 -5.77 -24.93 -4.13
C THR A 39 -4.96 -24.59 -2.88
N ASP A 40 -4.53 -25.62 -2.14
CA ASP A 40 -3.62 -25.44 -1.01
C ASP A 40 -2.29 -24.81 -1.45
N ALA A 41 -1.83 -25.13 -2.67
CA ALA A 41 -0.64 -24.52 -3.25
C ALA A 41 -0.82 -23.01 -3.47
N ASP A 42 -1.97 -22.56 -3.96
CA ASP A 42 -2.24 -21.12 -4.13
C ASP A 42 -2.25 -20.39 -2.78
N PHE A 43 -2.77 -21.06 -1.74
CA PHE A 43 -2.77 -20.54 -0.38
C PHE A 43 -1.34 -20.40 0.18
N GLU A 44 -0.49 -21.40 -0.02
CA GLU A 44 0.92 -21.36 0.41
C GLU A 44 1.66 -20.20 -0.27
N VAL A 45 1.53 -20.07 -1.60
CA VAL A 45 2.17 -18.98 -2.34
C VAL A 45 1.64 -17.62 -1.87
N GLN A 46 0.32 -17.48 -1.67
CA GLN A 46 -0.26 -16.24 -1.15
C GLN A 46 0.27 -15.90 0.26
N ASN A 47 0.39 -16.90 1.13
CA ASN A 47 0.86 -16.72 2.49
C ASN A 47 2.34 -16.32 2.53
N ASP A 48 3.19 -16.98 1.74
CA ASP A 48 4.60 -16.65 1.60
C ASP A 48 4.77 -15.23 1.05
N PHE A 49 3.99 -14.87 0.03
CA PHE A 49 4.06 -13.53 -0.56
C PHE A 49 3.62 -12.43 0.42
N ASN A 50 2.56 -12.67 1.20
CA ASN A 50 2.15 -11.78 2.29
C ASN A 50 3.22 -11.70 3.41
N TYR A 51 3.93 -12.80 3.69
CA TYR A 51 5.06 -12.77 4.61
C TYR A 51 6.18 -11.83 4.12
N TYR A 52 6.60 -11.93 2.85
CA TYR A 52 7.61 -11.04 2.26
C TYR A 52 7.17 -9.57 2.27
N TYR A 53 5.91 -9.30 1.93
CA TYR A 53 5.34 -7.95 2.05
C TYR A 53 5.49 -7.39 3.48
N ARG A 54 5.18 -8.19 4.51
CA ARG A 54 5.28 -7.77 5.91
C ARG A 54 6.73 -7.54 6.35
N GLN A 55 7.69 -8.31 5.83
CA GLN A 55 9.11 -8.09 6.10
C GLN A 55 9.62 -6.79 5.45
N LEU A 56 9.16 -6.46 4.24
CA LEU A 56 9.64 -5.27 3.53
C LEU A 56 8.93 -3.97 3.96
N ALA A 57 7.70 -4.04 4.44
CA ALA A 57 6.90 -2.86 4.84
C ALA A 57 7.62 -1.90 5.81
N PRO A 58 8.31 -2.35 6.89
CA PRO A 58 9.10 -1.47 7.75
C PRO A 58 10.19 -0.71 6.99
N TRP A 59 10.91 -1.39 6.09
CA TRP A 59 11.95 -0.76 5.28
C TRP A 59 11.36 0.30 4.34
N LEU A 60 10.24 -0.01 3.66
CA LEU A 60 9.54 0.95 2.79
C LEU A 60 9.16 2.21 3.57
N LYS A 61 8.52 2.03 4.72
CA LYS A 61 8.11 3.14 5.59
C LYS A 61 9.29 3.97 6.09
N GLN A 62 10.37 3.32 6.53
CA GLN A 62 11.58 4.00 7.00
C GLN A 62 12.24 4.85 5.91
N ASN A 63 12.16 4.40 4.66
CA ASN A 63 12.74 5.07 3.50
C ASN A 63 11.76 6.01 2.77
N GLY A 64 10.58 6.30 3.35
CA GLY A 64 9.66 7.29 2.81
C GLY A 64 8.78 6.80 1.66
N PHE A 65 8.61 5.49 1.51
CA PHE A 65 7.65 4.91 0.57
C PHE A 65 6.32 4.61 1.25
N SER A 66 5.23 4.94 0.59
CA SER A 66 3.92 4.37 0.91
C SER A 66 3.82 2.97 0.31
N HIS A 67 3.01 2.11 0.90
CA HIS A 67 2.90 0.72 0.46
C HIS A 67 1.50 0.15 0.66
N SER A 68 1.15 -0.87 -0.12
CA SER A 68 -0.12 -1.57 -0.02
C SER A 68 -0.01 -3.01 -0.51
N TYR A 69 -0.99 -3.84 -0.16
CA TYR A 69 -1.10 -5.23 -0.57
C TYR A 69 -2.51 -5.48 -1.10
N HIS A 70 -2.61 -6.10 -2.27
CA HIS A 70 -3.86 -6.28 -3.00
C HIS A 70 -4.06 -7.74 -3.40
N THR A 71 -5.31 -8.21 -3.29
CA THR A 71 -5.69 -9.58 -3.68
C THR A 71 -6.73 -9.65 -4.78
N SER A 72 -7.04 -8.50 -5.38
CA SER A 72 -8.07 -8.40 -6.41
C SER A 72 -7.78 -7.22 -7.34
N THR A 73 -8.38 -7.28 -8.53
CA THR A 73 -8.41 -6.18 -9.49
C THR A 73 -9.76 -5.46 -9.47
N PRO A 74 -9.82 -4.14 -9.72
CA PRO A 74 -8.68 -3.27 -10.02
C PRO A 74 -7.87 -2.90 -8.76
N ILE A 75 -6.55 -2.90 -8.90
CA ILE A 75 -5.62 -2.43 -7.88
C ILE A 75 -5.70 -0.91 -7.83
N THR A 76 -6.12 -0.38 -6.68
CA THR A 76 -6.27 1.07 -6.48
C THR A 76 -5.43 1.53 -5.31
N PHE A 77 -4.58 2.53 -5.54
CA PHE A 77 -3.80 3.15 -4.47
C PHE A 77 -3.68 4.66 -4.68
N ASN A 78 -3.61 5.38 -3.57
CA ASN A 78 -3.47 6.83 -3.57
C ASN A 78 -2.00 7.21 -3.52
N LEU A 79 -1.62 8.14 -4.39
CA LEU A 79 -0.44 8.95 -4.24
C LEU A 79 -0.78 10.13 -3.32
N ASP A 80 0.21 10.71 -2.64
CA ASP A 80 -0.01 11.94 -1.87
C ASP A 80 -0.65 13.03 -2.76
N LYS A 81 -1.37 13.96 -2.11
CA LYS A 81 -2.06 15.08 -2.77
C LYS A 81 -3.30 14.68 -3.58
N GLY A 82 -3.94 13.56 -3.22
CA GLY A 82 -5.27 13.18 -3.72
C GLY A 82 -5.29 12.60 -5.14
N LYS A 83 -4.13 12.26 -5.71
CA LYS A 83 -4.04 11.52 -6.96
C LYS A 83 -4.24 10.03 -6.67
N SER A 84 -5.06 9.35 -7.46
CA SER A 84 -5.26 7.91 -7.37
C SER A 84 -4.79 7.24 -8.66
N ILE A 85 -4.14 6.09 -8.53
CA ILE A 85 -3.75 5.22 -9.64
C ILE A 85 -4.63 3.97 -9.58
N VAL A 86 -5.18 3.59 -10.73
CA VAL A 86 -6.02 2.40 -10.90
C VAL A 86 -5.40 1.53 -11.96
N ILE A 87 -5.01 0.30 -11.60
CA ILE A 87 -4.43 -0.70 -12.49
C ILE A 87 -5.32 -1.93 -12.52
N GLY A 88 -5.77 -2.35 -13.71
CA GLY A 88 -6.76 -3.40 -13.92
C GLY A 88 -6.22 -4.65 -14.59
N LYS A 89 -7.08 -5.66 -14.74
CA LYS A 89 -6.72 -6.98 -15.28
C LYS A 89 -6.14 -6.93 -16.70
N ASP A 90 -6.66 -6.04 -17.56
CA ASP A 90 -6.15 -5.85 -18.93
C ASP A 90 -4.72 -5.28 -18.98
N GLN A 91 -4.25 -4.70 -17.88
CA GLN A 91 -2.88 -4.16 -17.74
C GLN A 91 -1.92 -5.13 -17.05
N LEU A 92 -2.42 -6.17 -16.40
CA LEU A 92 -1.62 -7.17 -15.70
C LEU A 92 -1.33 -8.36 -16.62
N GLN A 93 -0.05 -8.68 -16.81
CA GLN A 93 0.38 -9.85 -17.56
C GLN A 93 0.42 -11.13 -16.71
N ASN A 94 0.54 -10.99 -15.39
CA ASN A 94 0.50 -12.09 -14.42
C ASN A 94 -0.34 -11.68 -13.22
N ASP A 95 -0.78 -12.68 -12.45
CA ASP A 95 -1.58 -12.48 -11.24
C ASP A 95 -0.73 -12.17 -10.00
N LEU A 96 0.61 -12.21 -10.09
CA LEU A 96 1.50 -11.99 -8.97
C LEU A 96 2.61 -11.00 -9.33
N GLY A 97 2.85 -10.03 -8.44
CA GLY A 97 3.99 -9.13 -8.57
C GLY A 97 3.89 -7.87 -7.71
N MET A 98 4.61 -6.85 -8.16
CA MET A 98 4.69 -5.54 -7.51
C MET A 98 4.54 -4.41 -8.52
N ILE A 99 3.97 -3.30 -8.08
CA ILE A 99 3.86 -2.05 -8.83
C ILE A 99 4.66 -1.00 -8.07
N PHE A 100 5.65 -0.42 -8.74
CA PHE A 100 6.43 0.71 -8.25
C PHE A 100 5.89 1.97 -8.93
N CYS A 101 5.47 2.97 -8.15
CA CYS A 101 4.85 4.18 -8.69
C CYS A 101 5.49 5.44 -8.07
N LYS A 102 6.01 6.33 -8.92
CA LYS A 102 6.51 7.65 -8.56
C LYS A 102 5.34 8.61 -8.31
N MET A 103 5.62 9.71 -7.61
CA MET A 103 4.61 10.72 -7.25
C MET A 103 4.03 11.49 -8.43
N ASP A 104 4.71 11.46 -9.58
CA ASP A 104 4.22 12.02 -10.85
C ASP A 104 3.19 11.10 -11.54
N GLY A 105 3.04 9.86 -11.08
CA GLY A 105 2.18 8.82 -11.66
C GLY A 105 2.90 7.85 -12.60
N THR A 106 4.20 8.05 -12.84
CA THR A 106 5.03 7.11 -13.59
C THR A 106 5.13 5.80 -12.81
N TYR A 107 4.81 4.67 -13.43
CA TYR A 107 4.86 3.37 -12.77
C TYR A 107 5.58 2.30 -13.60
N LYS A 108 6.09 1.29 -12.89
CA LYS A 108 6.66 0.06 -13.43
C LYS A 108 6.02 -1.12 -12.72
N ILE A 109 5.70 -2.18 -13.48
CA ILE A 109 5.23 -3.45 -12.92
C ILE A 109 6.38 -4.44 -12.97
N SER A 110 6.67 -5.09 -11.84
CA SER A 110 7.62 -6.18 -11.71
C SER A 110 6.85 -7.45 -11.40
N TYR A 111 6.81 -8.39 -12.34
CA TYR A 111 6.07 -9.65 -12.17
C TYR A 111 6.89 -10.71 -11.44
N GLY A 112 6.21 -11.59 -10.72
CA GLY A 112 6.83 -12.68 -9.97
C GLY A 112 7.23 -12.32 -8.54
N VAL A 113 7.75 -13.31 -7.82
CA VAL A 113 8.26 -13.17 -6.45
C VAL A 113 9.75 -12.81 -6.54
N GLY A 114 10.11 -11.60 -6.11
CA GLY A 114 11.51 -11.25 -5.86
C GLY A 114 11.86 -11.54 -4.40
N THR A 115 13.12 -11.88 -4.12
CA THR A 115 13.60 -11.92 -2.72
C THR A 115 13.68 -10.49 -2.16
N ASP A 116 13.82 -10.35 -0.84
CA ASP A 116 13.87 -9.03 -0.18
C ASP A 116 14.96 -8.12 -0.78
N ILE A 117 16.16 -8.67 -1.04
CA ILE A 117 17.29 -7.91 -1.58
C ILE A 117 17.02 -7.50 -3.03
N ASP A 118 16.54 -8.43 -3.87
CA ASP A 118 16.24 -8.15 -5.28
C ASP A 118 15.16 -7.07 -5.39
N THR A 119 14.15 -7.16 -4.53
CA THR A 119 13.06 -6.19 -4.47
C THR A 119 13.58 -4.81 -4.04
N ILE A 120 14.43 -4.75 -3.01
CA ILE A 120 15.06 -3.49 -2.59
C ILE A 120 15.89 -2.89 -3.71
N MET A 121 16.68 -3.68 -4.43
CA MET A 121 17.48 -3.22 -5.55
C MET A 121 16.61 -2.68 -6.69
N ALA A 122 15.53 -3.38 -7.05
CA ALA A 122 14.61 -2.94 -8.08
C ALA A 122 13.89 -1.63 -7.71
N ILE A 123 13.52 -1.47 -6.43
CA ILE A 123 12.97 -0.22 -5.90
C ILE A 123 14.02 0.89 -5.99
N LYS A 124 15.26 0.63 -5.54
CA LYS A 124 16.35 1.61 -5.62
C LYS A 124 16.60 2.11 -7.03
N GLU A 125 16.68 1.19 -7.98
CA GLU A 125 16.87 1.50 -9.39
C GLU A 125 15.71 2.32 -9.96
N PHE A 126 14.46 1.92 -9.71
CA PHE A 126 13.31 2.62 -10.27
C PHE A 126 13.13 4.03 -9.69
N PHE A 127 13.38 4.21 -8.40
CA PHE A 127 13.21 5.49 -7.71
C PHE A 127 14.47 6.37 -7.68
N ASP A 128 15.56 5.94 -8.33
CA ASP A 128 16.86 6.61 -8.26
C ASP A 128 17.33 6.82 -6.80
N PHE A 129 17.00 5.87 -5.92
CA PHE A 129 17.19 5.95 -4.47
C PHE A 129 18.54 5.31 -4.07
N LYS A 130 19.38 6.08 -3.35
CA LYS A 130 20.74 5.68 -2.95
C LYS A 130 20.75 4.85 -1.67
#